data_AF-A0A162NTR7-F1
#
_entry.id   AF-A0A162NTR7-F1
#
_cell.length_a   1.000
_cell.length_b   1.000
_cell.length_c   1.000
_cell.angle_alpha   90.00
_cell.angle_beta   90.00
_cell.angle_gamma   90.00
#
_symmetry.space_group_name_H-M   'P 1'
#
loop_
_entity.id
_entity.type
_entity.pdbx_description
1 polymer ?
#
loop_
_entity_poly.entity_id
_entity_poly.type
_entity_poly.pdbx_seq_one_letter_code
_entity_poly.pdbx_strand_id
1 'polypeptide(L)'
;MAPARSMLSNFKQFNSSFGCGYCLHEGVSIQKGRGYARVYPIKHPLPRKRGHDESFNSAIDVVERVLTEINGVKGPSYLYLIPLLNIMDGMIPDSMHCVYLGVVKQFLALWTESPAGCAYHIDAQAIDVILLTIKPSSDIIRLIRISDHDLEKAHFMIMKFTRLTGTLYGQEQMTYNIHILQHVVKSVRHWGAPWANSAFIYEDVGGLMQRQFHGSKTITLQIISNIMARARLRQFASRYISTSDERIIDLYEHLDAPIELRTLNMSSQVIGCGERLTLPKDSIDIIELFLNRSMTFVNAIKYPRLVVNGKLFCTADYAEPFQRDNSCIITEQFYARIIMILRISSICTCTFPSNENNCFLTCEPSDNSRTIILGYKYRRSKLPSVHDSLTDTDLTSFISKLDDVEKEFVVLDPMEIIGKFLTISSSNVSLAIPITGCLEFD
;
A
#
# COMPACT_ATOMS: atom_id res chain seq x y z
N MET A 1 -17.53 6.62 5.08
CA MET A 1 -18.60 7.40 4.39
C MET A 1 -18.72 8.90 4.75
N ALA A 2 -18.71 9.33 6.02
CA ALA A 2 -18.90 10.76 6.36
C ALA A 2 -17.93 11.75 5.66
N PRO A 3 -16.62 11.44 5.51
CA PRO A 3 -15.70 12.28 4.72
C PRO A 3 -16.13 12.41 3.26
N ALA A 4 -16.53 11.30 2.63
CA ALA A 4 -16.97 11.28 1.23
C ALA A 4 -18.24 12.12 1.02
N ARG A 5 -19.21 12.03 1.96
CA ARG A 5 -20.39 12.91 1.94
C ARG A 5 -19.99 14.38 1.97
N SER A 6 -19.13 14.77 2.92
CA SER A 6 -18.67 16.16 3.04
C SER A 6 -17.96 16.65 1.77
N MET A 7 -17.16 15.79 1.12
CA MET A 7 -16.51 16.14 -0.15
C MET A 7 -17.53 16.34 -1.27
N LEU A 8 -18.44 15.39 -1.48
CA LEU A 8 -19.44 15.45 -2.55
C LEU A 8 -20.40 16.63 -2.38
N SER A 9 -20.85 16.90 -1.16
CA SER A 9 -21.75 18.02 -0.86
C SER A 9 -21.03 19.37 -0.74
N ASN A 10 -19.69 19.39 -0.82
CA ASN A 10 -18.85 20.55 -0.56
C ASN A 10 -19.03 21.18 0.85
N PHE A 11 -19.22 20.32 1.86
CA PHE A 11 -19.36 20.71 3.27
C PHE A 11 -18.06 20.46 4.03
N LYS A 12 -17.91 21.05 5.22
CA LYS A 12 -16.87 20.66 6.17
C LYS A 12 -17.07 19.21 6.62
N GLN A 13 -15.98 18.61 7.06
CA GLN A 13 -15.97 17.27 7.61
C GLN A 13 -16.58 17.24 9.02
N PHE A 14 -16.90 16.03 9.49
CA PHE A 14 -17.60 15.76 10.74
C PHE A 14 -16.92 16.32 12.01
N ASN A 15 -15.62 16.64 11.93
CA ASN A 15 -14.80 17.18 13.01
C ASN A 15 -14.90 18.73 13.15
N SER A 16 -15.53 19.43 12.21
CA SER A 16 -15.77 20.88 12.33
C SER A 16 -16.91 21.22 13.30
N SER A 17 -17.05 22.49 13.66
CA SER A 17 -18.15 22.99 14.49
C SER A 17 -19.52 22.65 13.88
N PHE A 18 -19.71 22.86 12.57
CA PHE A 18 -20.92 22.51 11.83
C PHE A 18 -20.73 21.29 10.91
N GLY A 19 -20.12 20.22 11.42
CA GLY A 19 -19.76 19.04 10.63
C GLY A 19 -20.92 18.12 10.24
N CYS A 20 -22.11 18.31 10.81
CA CYS A 20 -23.29 17.53 10.45
C CYS A 20 -23.93 18.00 9.14
N GLY A 21 -24.01 17.08 8.17
CA GLY A 21 -24.66 17.33 6.88
C GLY A 21 -26.19 17.25 6.89
N TYR A 22 -26.83 16.99 8.04
CA TYR A 22 -28.29 16.86 8.15
C TYR A 22 -28.93 17.94 9.03
N CYS A 23 -28.18 18.57 9.92
CA CYS A 23 -28.70 19.60 10.83
C CYS A 23 -27.65 20.65 11.17
N LEU A 24 -28.10 21.77 11.72
CA LEU A 24 -27.30 22.91 12.14
C LEU A 24 -26.81 22.77 13.59
N HIS A 25 -26.57 21.54 14.03
CA HIS A 25 -26.03 21.31 15.36
C HIS A 25 -24.55 21.70 15.38
N GLU A 26 -24.23 22.76 16.12
CA GLU A 26 -22.85 23.09 16.42
C GLU A 26 -22.28 22.12 17.47
N GLY A 27 -21.28 21.34 17.07
CA GLY A 27 -20.55 20.42 17.92
C GLY A 27 -19.50 21.12 18.79
N VAL A 28 -19.23 20.55 19.96
CA VAL A 28 -18.30 21.07 20.96
C VAL A 28 -16.96 20.34 20.83
N SER A 29 -15.85 21.07 20.91
CA SER A 29 -14.51 20.47 20.94
C SER A 29 -14.18 20.10 22.38
N ILE A 30 -13.77 18.85 22.61
CA ILE A 30 -13.34 18.36 23.91
C ILE A 30 -11.95 17.75 23.80
N GLN A 31 -11.20 17.79 24.89
CA GLN A 31 -9.90 17.12 24.94
C GLN A 31 -10.11 15.61 25.07
N LYS A 32 -9.42 14.82 24.23
CA LYS A 32 -9.45 13.36 24.26
C LYS A 32 -8.03 12.83 24.10
N GLY A 33 -7.45 12.34 25.20
CA GLY A 33 -6.03 11.97 25.26
C GLY A 33 -5.14 13.19 24.99
N ARG A 34 -4.18 13.05 24.05
CA ARG A 34 -3.28 14.13 23.62
C ARG A 34 -3.88 15.06 22.55
N GLY A 35 -5.09 14.78 22.05
CA GLY A 35 -5.73 15.53 20.98
C GLY A 35 -7.09 16.10 21.38
N TYR A 36 -7.82 16.58 20.38
CA TYR A 36 -9.19 17.06 20.53
C TYR A 36 -10.15 16.23 19.67
N ALA A 37 -11.37 16.03 20.18
CA ALA A 37 -12.45 15.39 19.47
C ALA A 37 -13.67 16.32 19.43
N ARG A 38 -14.38 16.30 18.30
CA ARG A 38 -15.67 16.99 18.17
C ARG A 38 -16.79 16.08 18.64
N VAL A 39 -17.58 16.54 19.61
CA VAL A 39 -18.75 15.84 20.14
C VAL A 39 -20.01 16.67 19.97
N TYR A 40 -21.16 16.00 20.02
CA TYR A 40 -22.48 16.57 19.77
C TYR A 40 -23.45 16.23 20.92
N PRO A 41 -23.25 16.80 22.12
CA PRO A 41 -24.18 16.68 23.25
C PRO A 41 -25.62 16.98 22.86
N ILE A 42 -26.60 16.23 23.36
CA ILE A 42 -28.01 16.53 23.04
C ILE A 42 -28.39 17.92 23.57
N LYS A 43 -29.01 18.71 22.69
CA LYS A 43 -29.59 20.02 23.01
C LYS A 43 -31.12 19.94 22.92
N HIS A 44 -31.79 20.65 23.82
CA HIS A 44 -33.23 20.90 23.76
C HIS A 44 -33.50 22.40 23.71
N PRO A 45 -34.28 22.91 22.74
CA PRO A 45 -34.89 22.17 21.62
C PRO A 45 -33.84 21.54 20.68
N LEU A 46 -34.26 20.50 19.93
CA LEU A 46 -33.35 19.83 19.01
C LEU A 46 -32.87 20.81 17.91
N PRO A 47 -31.61 20.72 17.47
CA PRO A 47 -31.09 21.57 16.42
C PRO A 47 -31.89 21.45 15.13
N ARG A 48 -32.09 22.59 14.47
CA ARG A 48 -32.82 22.69 13.20
C ARG A 48 -32.17 21.81 12.13
N LYS A 49 -32.97 21.07 11.36
CA LYS A 49 -32.49 20.30 10.20
C LYS A 49 -32.08 21.26 9.08
N ARG A 50 -31.14 20.84 8.23
CA ARG A 50 -30.74 21.62 7.05
C ARG A 50 -31.79 21.48 5.95
N GLY A 51 -32.10 22.58 5.26
CA GLY A 51 -32.89 22.59 4.03
C GLY A 51 -32.00 22.52 2.80
N HIS A 52 -32.51 21.97 1.70
CA HIS A 52 -31.81 21.91 0.41
C HIS A 52 -31.57 23.33 -0.13
N ASP A 53 -32.65 24.10 -0.32
CA ASP A 53 -32.59 25.45 -0.91
C ASP A 53 -31.80 26.43 -0.03
N GLU A 54 -32.00 26.38 1.29
CA GLU A 54 -31.24 27.21 2.22
C GLU A 54 -29.73 26.93 2.17
N SER A 55 -29.35 25.66 2.00
CA SER A 55 -27.94 25.28 1.89
C SER A 55 -27.36 25.63 0.52
N PHE A 56 -28.19 25.62 -0.53
CA PHE A 56 -27.82 26.14 -1.85
C PHE A 56 -27.56 27.65 -1.78
N ASN A 57 -28.48 28.42 -1.18
CA ASN A 57 -28.30 29.86 -1.00
C ASN A 57 -27.06 30.17 -0.16
N SER A 58 -26.83 29.42 0.92
CA SER A 58 -25.60 29.53 1.72
C SER A 58 -24.35 29.25 0.88
N ALA A 59 -24.40 28.27 -0.02
CA ALA A 59 -23.29 27.96 -0.92
C ALA A 59 -23.01 29.09 -1.93
N ILE A 60 -24.05 29.75 -2.46
CA ILE A 60 -23.92 30.91 -3.33
C ILE A 60 -23.36 32.11 -2.56
N ASP A 61 -23.94 32.42 -1.39
CA ASP A 61 -23.47 33.51 -0.52
C ASP A 61 -21.99 33.36 -0.14
N VAL A 62 -21.50 32.14 0.07
CA VAL A 62 -20.07 31.90 0.35
C VAL A 62 -19.18 32.40 -0.79
N VAL A 63 -19.59 32.16 -2.03
CA VAL A 63 -18.83 32.60 -3.22
C VAL A 63 -18.99 34.10 -3.44
N GLU A 64 -20.22 34.62 -3.43
CA GLU A 64 -20.52 36.03 -3.70
C GLU A 64 -19.91 36.96 -2.66
N ARG A 65 -19.87 36.54 -1.39
CA ARG A 65 -19.33 37.33 -0.27
C ARG A 65 -17.89 36.99 0.07
N VAL A 66 -17.24 36.11 -0.69
CA VAL A 66 -15.84 35.67 -0.50
C VAL A 66 -15.59 35.18 0.93
N LEU A 67 -16.50 34.34 1.43
CA LEU A 67 -16.38 33.70 2.75
C LEU A 67 -15.66 32.35 2.61
N THR A 68 -15.17 31.82 3.73
CA THR A 68 -14.62 30.45 3.75
C THR A 68 -15.70 29.39 3.95
N GLU A 69 -16.76 29.74 4.68
CA GLU A 69 -17.94 28.90 4.89
C GLU A 69 -19.12 29.66 5.50
N ILE A 70 -20.32 29.09 5.37
CA ILE A 70 -21.51 29.47 6.15
C ILE A 70 -22.08 28.19 6.78
N ASN A 71 -22.07 28.10 8.11
CA ASN A 71 -22.58 26.94 8.87
C ASN A 71 -22.05 25.59 8.32
N GLY A 72 -20.76 25.51 7.98
CA GLY A 72 -20.14 24.30 7.43
C GLY A 72 -20.30 24.09 5.92
N VAL A 73 -21.07 24.92 5.21
CA VAL A 73 -21.15 24.90 3.74
C VAL A 73 -19.98 25.70 3.18
N LYS A 74 -19.13 25.09 2.34
CA LYS A 74 -17.93 25.76 1.80
C LYS A 74 -18.15 26.38 0.41
N GLY A 75 -19.27 26.10 -0.24
CA GLY A 75 -19.57 26.56 -1.58
C GLY A 75 -20.49 25.60 -2.34
N PRO A 76 -20.76 25.87 -3.63
CA PRO A 76 -21.66 25.05 -4.43
C PRO A 76 -21.06 23.67 -4.70
N SER A 77 -21.94 22.70 -4.92
CA SER A 77 -21.63 21.34 -5.38
C SER A 77 -22.35 21.08 -6.69
N TYR A 78 -21.74 20.29 -7.58
CA TYR A 78 -22.41 19.81 -8.79
C TYR A 78 -23.66 18.99 -8.50
N LEU A 79 -23.82 18.44 -7.29
CA LEU A 79 -25.02 17.71 -6.90
C LEU A 79 -26.29 18.58 -6.93
N TYR A 80 -26.17 19.92 -6.81
CA TYR A 80 -27.32 20.82 -6.95
C TYR A 80 -27.86 20.87 -8.39
N LEU A 81 -27.06 20.45 -9.38
CA LEU A 81 -27.48 20.42 -10.79
C LEU A 81 -28.27 19.17 -11.16
N ILE A 82 -28.29 18.15 -10.30
CA ILE A 82 -29.00 16.89 -10.56
C ILE A 82 -30.49 17.13 -10.29
N PRO A 83 -31.36 17.09 -11.32
CA PRO A 83 -32.79 17.29 -11.12
C PRO A 83 -33.33 16.25 -10.14
N LEU A 84 -34.27 16.67 -9.29
CA LEU A 84 -34.95 15.82 -8.29
C LEU A 84 -34.06 15.31 -7.14
N LEU A 85 -32.75 15.61 -7.11
CA LEU A 85 -31.88 15.22 -6.01
C LEU A 85 -31.91 16.26 -4.88
N ASN A 86 -32.52 15.91 -3.76
CA ASN A 86 -32.35 16.66 -2.53
C ASN A 86 -31.08 16.21 -1.80
N ILE A 87 -30.00 17.01 -1.82
CA ILE A 87 -28.71 16.66 -1.18
C ILE A 87 -28.82 16.35 0.34
N MET A 88 -29.79 16.94 1.06
CA MET A 88 -29.95 16.71 2.50
C MET A 88 -30.51 15.32 2.78
N ASP A 89 -31.51 14.93 1.99
CA ASP A 89 -32.25 13.69 2.17
C ASP A 89 -31.70 12.55 1.33
N GLY A 90 -31.08 12.82 0.18
CA GLY A 90 -30.58 11.85 -0.79
C GLY A 90 -29.22 11.25 -0.48
N MET A 91 -28.56 11.75 0.56
CA MET A 91 -27.32 11.18 1.06
C MET A 91 -27.65 10.40 2.35
N ILE A 92 -27.61 9.08 2.30
CA ILE A 92 -28.07 8.19 3.38
C ILE A 92 -26.94 7.94 4.41
N PRO A 93 -27.23 7.85 5.72
CA PRO A 93 -26.27 7.35 6.69
C PRO A 93 -25.85 5.92 6.36
N ASP A 94 -24.58 5.69 6.09
CA ASP A 94 -24.08 4.34 5.88
C ASP A 94 -24.06 3.56 7.18
N SER A 95 -24.78 2.44 7.20
CA SER A 95 -24.95 1.59 8.36
C SER A 95 -23.62 0.99 8.85
N MET A 96 -22.69 0.69 7.95
CA MET A 96 -21.39 0.11 8.33
C MET A 96 -20.54 1.10 9.13
N HIS A 97 -20.32 2.31 8.61
CA HIS A 97 -19.50 3.32 9.29
C HIS A 97 -20.21 3.98 10.46
N CYS A 98 -21.53 4.20 10.33
CA CYS A 98 -22.30 4.89 11.36
C CYS A 98 -22.63 3.94 12.52
N VAL A 99 -23.20 2.78 12.22
CA VAL A 99 -23.75 1.87 13.23
C VAL A 99 -22.70 0.86 13.67
N TYR A 100 -22.14 0.06 12.76
CA TYR A 100 -21.30 -1.08 13.13
C TYR A 100 -19.89 -0.64 13.59
N LEU A 101 -19.10 -0.05 12.69
CA LEU A 101 -17.76 0.46 13.00
C LEU A 101 -17.79 1.75 13.83
N GLY A 102 -18.94 2.42 13.87
CA GLY A 102 -19.14 3.65 14.62
C GLY A 102 -19.63 3.37 16.04
N VAL A 103 -20.94 3.21 16.18
CA VAL A 103 -21.60 3.09 17.48
C VAL A 103 -21.31 1.76 18.18
N VAL A 104 -21.49 0.63 17.50
CA VAL A 104 -21.30 -0.69 18.12
C VAL A 104 -19.86 -0.88 18.56
N LYS A 105 -18.89 -0.57 17.69
CA LYS A 105 -17.46 -0.60 18.05
C LYS A 105 -17.15 0.31 19.25
N GLN A 106 -17.69 1.52 19.28
CA GLN A 106 -17.48 2.45 20.41
C GLN A 106 -17.99 1.85 21.72
N PHE A 107 -19.18 1.25 21.73
CA PHE A 107 -19.74 0.66 22.94
C PHE A 107 -19.06 -0.64 23.36
N LEU A 108 -18.67 -1.48 22.41
CA LEU A 108 -17.85 -2.66 22.70
C LEU A 108 -16.55 -2.26 23.38
N ALA A 109 -15.83 -1.27 22.84
CA ALA A 109 -14.62 -0.75 23.47
C ALA A 109 -14.88 -0.21 24.88
N LEU A 110 -15.97 0.56 25.08
CA LEU A 110 -16.35 1.05 26.41
C LEU A 110 -16.62 -0.09 27.40
N TRP A 111 -17.25 -1.17 26.96
CA TRP A 111 -17.60 -2.28 27.83
C TRP A 111 -16.41 -3.19 28.12
N THR A 112 -15.59 -3.52 27.13
CA THR A 112 -14.55 -4.55 27.26
C THR A 112 -13.16 -3.98 27.57
N GLU A 113 -12.85 -2.74 27.16
CA GLU A 113 -11.51 -2.14 27.33
C GLU A 113 -11.42 -1.21 28.55
N SER A 114 -12.56 -0.85 29.16
CA SER A 114 -12.56 -0.02 30.38
C SER A 114 -11.97 -0.78 31.58
N PRO A 115 -11.33 -0.09 32.54
CA PRO A 115 -10.78 -0.74 33.73
C PRO A 115 -11.81 -1.57 34.51
N ALA A 116 -11.38 -2.74 35.01
CA ALA A 116 -12.19 -3.58 35.87
C ALA A 116 -12.63 -2.79 37.12
N GLY A 117 -13.96 -2.67 37.31
CA GLY A 117 -14.58 -1.83 38.35
C GLY A 117 -15.31 -0.60 37.81
N CYS A 118 -15.17 -0.28 36.52
CA CYS A 118 -16.05 0.71 35.89
C CYS A 118 -17.49 0.18 35.84
N ALA A 119 -18.49 1.02 36.14
CA ALA A 119 -19.89 0.60 36.30
C ALA A 119 -20.51 -0.04 35.04
N TYR A 120 -19.91 0.17 33.88
CA TYR A 120 -20.33 -0.35 32.58
C TYR A 120 -19.32 -1.33 31.97
N HIS A 121 -18.31 -1.76 32.72
CA HIS A 121 -17.41 -2.82 32.26
C HIS A 121 -18.16 -4.16 32.19
N ILE A 122 -18.04 -4.84 31.05
CA ILE A 122 -18.64 -6.16 30.81
C ILE A 122 -17.52 -7.09 30.33
N ASP A 123 -17.44 -8.26 30.96
CA ASP A 123 -16.52 -9.31 30.52
C ASP A 123 -16.87 -9.76 29.08
N ALA A 124 -15.86 -9.79 28.22
CA ALA A 124 -16.00 -10.28 26.85
C ALA A 124 -16.60 -11.69 26.79
N GLN A 125 -16.33 -12.55 27.78
CA GLN A 125 -16.91 -13.90 27.86
C GLN A 125 -18.43 -13.86 28.01
N ALA A 126 -18.97 -12.90 28.78
CA ALA A 126 -20.40 -12.75 28.93
C ALA A 126 -21.06 -12.31 27.61
N ILE A 127 -20.38 -11.47 26.82
CA ILE A 127 -20.83 -11.08 25.49
C ILE A 127 -20.82 -12.29 24.55
N ASP A 128 -19.76 -13.10 24.58
CA ASP A 128 -19.63 -14.29 23.73
C ASP A 128 -20.76 -15.30 23.99
N VAL A 129 -21.07 -15.55 25.27
CA VAL A 129 -22.23 -16.37 25.66
C VAL A 129 -23.53 -15.83 25.07
N ILE A 130 -23.76 -14.51 25.14
CA ILE A 130 -24.96 -13.90 24.56
C ILE A 130 -24.96 -14.08 23.03
N LEU A 131 -23.83 -13.87 22.35
CA LEU A 131 -23.72 -14.05 20.90
C LEU A 131 -24.08 -15.47 20.47
N LEU A 132 -23.66 -16.48 21.24
CA LEU A 132 -24.03 -17.89 21.00
C LEU A 132 -25.53 -18.17 21.15
N THR A 133 -26.27 -17.33 21.90
CA THR A 133 -27.73 -17.43 22.01
C THR A 133 -28.49 -16.76 20.87
N ILE A 134 -27.84 -15.85 20.12
CA ILE A 134 -28.48 -15.15 19.00
C ILE A 134 -28.59 -16.13 17.83
N LYS A 135 -29.81 -16.62 17.60
CA LYS A 135 -30.12 -17.39 16.39
C LYS A 135 -30.41 -16.41 15.25
N PRO A 136 -29.74 -16.53 14.08
CA PRO A 136 -30.13 -15.75 12.91
C PRO A 136 -31.60 -16.05 12.59
N SER A 137 -32.37 -15.04 12.20
CA SER A 137 -33.74 -15.27 11.77
C SER A 137 -33.73 -16.27 10.61
N SER A 138 -34.52 -17.33 10.70
CA SER A 138 -34.71 -18.29 9.62
C SER A 138 -35.27 -17.64 8.36
N ASP A 139 -35.88 -16.47 8.51
CA ASP A 139 -36.46 -15.70 7.43
C ASP A 139 -35.47 -14.64 6.92
N ILE A 140 -34.85 -14.91 5.78
CA ILE A 140 -34.16 -13.88 4.99
C ILE A 140 -35.23 -13.17 4.15
N ILE A 141 -35.97 -12.27 4.79
CA ILE A 141 -37.01 -11.51 4.09
C ILE A 141 -36.32 -10.40 3.29
N ARG A 142 -36.22 -10.56 1.97
CA ARG A 142 -35.66 -9.57 1.04
C ARG A 142 -36.42 -8.23 1.02
N LEU A 143 -37.64 -8.19 1.58
CA LEU A 143 -38.52 -7.01 1.63
C LEU A 143 -39.06 -6.81 3.05
N ILE A 144 -38.32 -6.11 3.89
CA ILE A 144 -38.86 -5.61 5.17
C ILE A 144 -39.70 -4.38 4.82
N ARG A 145 -41.03 -4.51 4.84
CA ARG A 145 -41.92 -3.34 4.88
C ARG A 145 -41.88 -2.77 6.30
N ILE A 146 -41.10 -1.71 6.49
CA ILE A 146 -41.02 -1.01 7.77
C ILE A 146 -42.23 -0.08 7.86
N SER A 147 -43.10 -0.29 8.86
CA SER A 147 -44.28 0.56 9.04
C SER A 147 -43.92 1.92 9.65
N ASP A 148 -44.75 2.94 9.46
CA ASP A 148 -44.54 4.24 10.12
C ASP A 148 -44.56 4.13 11.65
N HIS A 149 -45.34 3.19 12.20
CA HIS A 149 -45.35 2.89 13.63
C HIS A 149 -44.00 2.35 14.12
N ASP A 150 -43.37 1.47 13.34
CA ASP A 150 -42.04 0.96 13.66
C ASP A 150 -40.99 2.08 13.58
N LEU A 151 -41.11 2.98 12.60
CA LEU A 151 -40.25 4.16 12.47
C LEU A 151 -40.39 5.11 13.65
N GLU A 152 -41.61 5.34 14.13
CA GLU A 152 -41.88 6.21 15.28
C GLU A 152 -41.32 5.61 16.58
N LYS A 153 -41.53 4.31 16.81
CA LYS A 153 -40.89 3.57 17.91
C LYS A 153 -39.38 3.64 17.84
N ALA A 154 -38.79 3.40 16.66
CA ALA A 154 -37.35 3.47 16.45
C ALA A 154 -36.82 4.87 16.73
N HIS A 155 -37.54 5.92 16.31
CA HIS A 155 -37.18 7.31 16.60
C HIS A 155 -37.09 7.56 18.10
N PHE A 156 -38.12 7.17 18.85
CA PHE A 156 -38.14 7.31 20.30
C PHE A 156 -36.99 6.54 20.97
N MET A 157 -36.75 5.29 20.56
CA MET A 157 -35.66 4.47 21.10
C MET A 157 -34.28 5.06 20.81
N ILE A 158 -34.05 5.55 19.58
CA ILE A 158 -32.79 6.20 19.20
C ILE A 158 -32.58 7.49 19.99
N MET A 159 -33.61 8.33 20.15
CA MET A 159 -33.50 9.56 20.93
C MET A 159 -33.21 9.26 22.40
N LYS A 160 -33.89 8.26 22.98
CA LYS A 160 -33.65 7.79 24.34
C LYS A 160 -32.23 7.25 24.50
N PHE A 161 -31.78 6.39 23.59
CA PHE A 161 -30.42 5.85 23.56
C PHE A 161 -29.40 6.98 23.53
N THR A 162 -29.54 7.92 22.57
CA THR A 162 -28.61 9.03 22.41
C THR A 162 -28.54 9.90 23.67
N ARG A 163 -29.68 10.14 24.34
CA ARG A 163 -29.73 10.89 25.61
C ARG A 163 -29.02 10.15 26.73
N LEU A 164 -29.32 8.87 26.89
CA LEU A 164 -28.72 8.04 27.93
C LEU A 164 -27.22 7.85 27.72
N THR A 165 -26.73 7.82 26.48
CA THR A 165 -25.29 7.75 26.20
C THR A 165 -24.53 8.88 26.90
N GLY A 166 -24.97 10.13 26.71
CA GLY A 166 -24.32 11.28 27.33
C GLY A 166 -24.47 11.32 28.85
N THR A 167 -25.57 10.78 29.40
CA THR A 167 -25.80 10.73 30.86
C THR A 167 -25.00 9.61 31.54
N LEU A 168 -24.93 8.43 30.94
CA LEU A 168 -24.34 7.24 31.55
C LEU A 168 -22.83 7.11 31.28
N TYR A 169 -22.38 7.50 30.10
CA TYR A 169 -20.99 7.29 29.65
C TYR A 169 -20.20 8.59 29.49
N GLY A 170 -20.83 9.74 29.75
CA GLY A 170 -20.20 11.06 29.62
C GLY A 170 -20.43 11.72 28.26
N GLN A 171 -20.33 13.05 28.24
CA GLN A 171 -20.55 13.86 27.04
C GLN A 171 -19.48 13.63 25.96
N GLU A 172 -18.31 13.13 26.37
CA GLU A 172 -17.22 12.73 25.49
C GLU A 172 -17.54 11.54 24.59
N GLN A 173 -18.55 10.75 24.97
CA GLN A 173 -19.04 9.63 24.18
C GLN A 173 -20.13 10.03 23.19
N MET A 174 -20.56 11.30 23.19
CA MET A 174 -21.52 11.85 22.21
C MET A 174 -20.84 12.14 20.87
N THR A 175 -20.24 11.11 20.27
CA THR A 175 -19.49 11.22 19.02
C THR A 175 -20.40 11.57 17.84
N TYR A 176 -19.79 11.93 16.71
CA TYR A 176 -20.53 12.18 15.47
C TYR A 176 -21.42 11.00 15.04
N ASN A 177 -20.96 9.76 15.22
CA ASN A 177 -21.73 8.57 14.87
C ASN A 177 -22.98 8.41 15.75
N ILE A 178 -22.88 8.70 17.05
CA ILE A 178 -24.03 8.77 17.95
C ILE A 178 -25.01 9.85 17.52
N HIS A 179 -24.49 11.01 17.11
CA HIS A 179 -25.33 12.10 16.60
C HIS A 179 -26.06 11.72 15.30
N ILE A 180 -25.41 11.02 14.37
CA ILE A 180 -26.04 10.64 13.10
C ILE A 180 -27.25 9.74 13.29
N LEU A 181 -27.28 8.89 14.34
CA LEU A 181 -28.43 8.01 14.60
C LEU A 181 -29.76 8.78 14.59
N GLN A 182 -29.77 10.03 15.07
CA GLN A 182 -30.95 10.91 15.12
C GLN A 182 -31.52 11.26 13.73
N HIS A 183 -30.79 10.98 12.64
CA HIS A 183 -31.20 11.21 11.25
C HIS A 183 -31.58 9.91 10.52
N VAL A 184 -31.24 8.74 11.06
CA VAL A 184 -31.45 7.43 10.40
C VAL A 184 -32.92 7.19 10.09
N VAL A 185 -33.84 7.44 11.03
CA VAL A 185 -35.29 7.21 10.81
C VAL A 185 -35.82 8.00 9.62
N LYS A 186 -35.40 9.28 9.49
CA LYS A 186 -35.80 10.10 8.34
C LYS A 186 -35.26 9.49 7.05
N SER A 187 -34.01 9.02 7.03
CA SER A 187 -33.44 8.38 5.85
C SER A 187 -34.16 7.07 5.50
N VAL A 188 -34.54 6.25 6.48
CA VAL A 188 -35.27 5.00 6.25
C VAL A 188 -36.65 5.25 5.67
N ARG A 189 -37.34 6.32 6.12
CA ARG A 189 -38.64 6.70 5.56
C ARG A 189 -38.56 7.01 4.05
N HIS A 190 -37.46 7.59 3.58
CA HIS A 190 -37.29 7.96 2.17
C HIS A 190 -36.67 6.85 1.32
N TRP A 191 -35.73 6.08 1.88
CA TRP A 191 -34.87 5.18 1.10
C TRP A 191 -34.96 3.70 1.49
N GLY A 192 -35.80 3.37 2.47
CA GLY A 192 -35.92 2.02 2.99
C GLY A 192 -34.74 1.61 3.89
N ALA A 193 -34.50 0.31 4.02
CA ALA A 193 -33.59 -0.23 5.02
C ALA A 193 -32.13 0.29 4.86
N PRO A 194 -31.44 0.67 5.94
CA PRO A 194 -30.09 1.26 5.85
C PRO A 194 -29.01 0.32 5.28
N TRP A 195 -29.17 -0.99 5.43
CA TRP A 195 -28.23 -1.98 4.91
C TRP A 195 -28.36 -2.17 3.40
N ALA A 196 -29.54 -1.92 2.83
CA ALA A 196 -29.78 -2.05 1.38
C ALA A 196 -29.01 -1.00 0.56
N ASN A 197 -28.60 0.10 1.20
CA ASN A 197 -27.84 1.19 0.60
C ASN A 197 -26.39 1.24 1.13
N SER A 198 -25.91 0.21 1.83
CA SER A 198 -24.56 0.20 2.36
C SER A 198 -23.53 -0.03 1.26
N ALA A 199 -22.43 0.71 1.31
CA ALA A 199 -21.31 0.47 0.40
C ALA A 199 -20.39 -0.68 0.83
N PHE A 200 -20.75 -1.44 1.86
CA PHE A 200 -19.97 -2.58 2.35
C PHE A 200 -19.53 -3.54 1.24
N ILE A 201 -20.47 -3.91 0.35
CA ILE A 201 -20.19 -4.82 -0.77
C ILE A 201 -19.10 -4.24 -1.69
N TYR A 202 -19.05 -2.91 -1.84
CA TYR A 202 -18.09 -2.24 -2.72
C TYR A 202 -16.73 -2.01 -2.05
N GLU A 203 -16.66 -1.89 -0.72
CA GLU A 203 -15.39 -1.69 -0.02
C GLU A 203 -14.52 -2.95 -0.04
N ASP A 204 -15.13 -4.13 0.14
CA ASP A 204 -14.43 -5.40 0.03
C ASP A 204 -13.88 -5.63 -1.39
N VAL A 205 -14.74 -5.40 -2.39
CA VAL A 205 -14.35 -5.47 -3.81
C VAL A 205 -13.29 -4.41 -4.15
N GLY A 206 -13.42 -3.20 -3.61
CA GLY A 206 -12.47 -2.10 -3.79
C GLY A 206 -11.09 -2.43 -3.21
N GLY A 207 -11.05 -3.00 -2.00
CA GLY A 207 -9.82 -3.48 -1.36
C GLY A 207 -9.15 -4.60 -2.17
N LEU A 208 -9.93 -5.53 -2.72
CA LEU A 208 -9.44 -6.57 -3.62
C LEU A 208 -8.84 -5.95 -4.90
N MET A 209 -9.56 -5.02 -5.53
CA MET A 209 -9.14 -4.35 -6.78
C MET A 209 -7.87 -3.52 -6.59
N GLN A 210 -7.73 -2.80 -5.47
CA GLN A 210 -6.52 -2.03 -5.14
C GLN A 210 -5.26 -2.89 -5.10
N ARG A 211 -5.37 -4.17 -4.69
CA ARG A 211 -4.25 -5.12 -4.68
C ARG A 211 -3.90 -5.67 -6.07
N GLN A 212 -4.76 -5.48 -7.08
CA GLN A 212 -4.53 -6.06 -8.41
C GLN A 212 -3.73 -5.16 -9.36
N PHE A 213 -3.34 -3.94 -8.97
CA PHE A 213 -2.52 -3.06 -9.81
C PHE A 213 -1.43 -2.40 -8.97
N HIS A 214 -0.24 -2.21 -9.55
CA HIS A 214 0.93 -1.63 -8.85
C HIS A 214 1.53 -0.45 -9.63
N GLY A 215 0.84 0.05 -10.65
CA GLY A 215 1.25 1.18 -11.47
C GLY A 215 0.08 1.94 -12.09
N SER A 216 0.33 3.14 -12.61
CA SER A 216 -0.71 4.09 -13.08
C SER A 216 -1.20 3.85 -14.52
N LYS A 217 -0.53 3.00 -15.30
CA LYS A 217 -0.89 2.74 -16.70
C LYS A 217 -1.82 1.53 -16.82
N THR A 218 -2.95 1.71 -17.49
CA THR A 218 -3.81 0.61 -17.92
C THR A 218 -4.35 -0.25 -16.76
N ILE A 219 -4.73 0.42 -15.66
CA ILE A 219 -5.18 -0.18 -14.39
C ILE A 219 -6.25 -1.26 -14.61
N THR A 220 -7.23 -1.00 -15.47
CA THR A 220 -8.32 -1.96 -15.76
C THR A 220 -7.81 -3.28 -16.34
N LEU A 221 -6.86 -3.24 -17.28
CA LEU A 221 -6.29 -4.47 -17.87
C LEU A 221 -5.40 -5.21 -16.86
N GLN A 222 -4.68 -4.49 -15.99
CA GLN A 222 -3.93 -5.11 -14.90
C GLN A 222 -4.85 -5.87 -13.94
N ILE A 223 -5.95 -5.23 -13.51
CA ILE A 223 -6.95 -5.83 -12.63
C ILE A 223 -7.53 -7.10 -13.27
N ILE A 224 -8.03 -7.00 -14.49
CA ILE A 224 -8.67 -8.12 -15.19
C ILE A 224 -7.69 -9.27 -15.44
N SER A 225 -6.48 -8.96 -15.93
CA SER A 225 -5.46 -9.98 -16.20
C SER A 225 -5.05 -10.73 -14.92
N ASN A 226 -4.82 -10.01 -13.82
CA ASN A 226 -4.42 -10.62 -12.56
C ASN A 226 -5.53 -11.49 -11.94
N ILE A 227 -6.78 -11.03 -12.00
CA ILE A 227 -7.93 -11.82 -11.54
C ILE A 227 -8.07 -13.10 -12.39
N MET A 228 -7.99 -13.00 -13.72
CA MET A 228 -8.09 -14.16 -14.61
C MET A 228 -6.91 -15.13 -14.43
N ALA A 229 -5.69 -14.62 -14.26
CA ALA A 229 -4.50 -15.42 -14.00
C ALA A 229 -4.65 -16.22 -12.70
N ARG A 230 -5.10 -15.57 -11.61
CA ARG A 230 -5.39 -16.23 -10.32
C ARG A 230 -6.48 -17.29 -10.45
N ALA A 231 -7.59 -17.00 -11.14
CA ALA A 231 -8.66 -17.97 -11.35
C ALA A 231 -8.19 -19.21 -12.13
N ARG A 232 -7.38 -19.02 -13.18
CA ARG A 232 -6.77 -20.12 -13.94
C ARG A 232 -5.77 -20.91 -13.10
N LEU A 233 -4.95 -20.23 -12.30
CA LEU A 233 -3.99 -20.87 -11.42
C LEU A 233 -4.70 -21.75 -10.40
N ARG A 234 -5.84 -21.31 -9.84
CA ARG A 234 -6.64 -22.14 -8.94
C ARG A 234 -7.20 -23.38 -9.62
N GLN A 235 -7.73 -23.24 -10.83
CA GLN A 235 -8.22 -24.39 -11.61
C GLN A 235 -7.10 -25.38 -11.92
N PHE A 236 -5.91 -24.89 -12.29
CA PHE A 236 -4.75 -25.73 -12.53
C PHE A 236 -4.31 -26.45 -11.25
N ALA A 237 -4.10 -25.69 -10.18
CA ALA A 237 -3.67 -26.21 -8.89
C ALA A 237 -4.62 -27.26 -8.32
N SER A 238 -5.94 -27.04 -8.40
CA SER A 238 -6.94 -28.03 -7.95
C SER A 238 -6.82 -29.41 -8.61
N ARG A 239 -6.15 -29.51 -9.77
CA ARG A 239 -5.92 -30.77 -10.50
C ARG A 239 -4.58 -31.43 -10.17
N TYR A 240 -3.59 -30.70 -9.67
CA TYR A 240 -2.19 -31.18 -9.60
C TYR A 240 -1.51 -30.99 -8.23
N ILE A 241 -2.16 -30.32 -7.26
CA ILE A 241 -1.53 -29.98 -5.98
C ILE A 241 -1.33 -31.17 -5.04
N SER A 242 -2.22 -32.17 -5.07
CA SER A 242 -2.14 -33.32 -4.15
C SER A 242 -0.88 -34.18 -4.35
N THR A 243 -0.16 -34.00 -5.46
CA THR A 243 1.10 -34.69 -5.78
C THR A 243 2.32 -33.76 -5.81
N SER A 244 2.18 -32.50 -5.41
CA SER A 244 3.25 -31.49 -5.50
C SER A 244 4.11 -31.42 -4.24
N ASP A 245 5.30 -30.83 -4.38
CA ASP A 245 6.22 -30.55 -3.27
C ASP A 245 5.55 -29.66 -2.20
N GLU A 246 5.85 -29.89 -0.93
CA GLU A 246 5.31 -29.18 0.23
C GLU A 246 5.44 -27.66 0.11
N ARG A 247 6.53 -27.17 -0.50
CA ARG A 247 6.75 -25.73 -0.74
C ARG A 247 5.76 -25.13 -1.76
N ILE A 248 5.33 -25.93 -2.73
CA ILE A 248 4.37 -25.51 -3.76
C ILE A 248 2.96 -25.48 -3.16
N ILE A 249 2.66 -26.43 -2.27
CA ILE A 249 1.42 -26.46 -1.51
C ILE A 249 1.36 -25.22 -0.59
N ASP A 250 2.42 -24.94 0.17
CA ASP A 250 2.53 -23.76 1.04
C ASP A 250 2.38 -22.44 0.26
N LEU A 251 3.08 -22.30 -0.87
CA LEU A 251 2.95 -21.12 -1.74
C LEU A 251 1.50 -20.91 -2.23
N TYR A 252 0.81 -22.01 -2.53
CA TYR A 252 -0.56 -21.96 -3.03
C TYR A 252 -1.59 -21.65 -1.93
N GLU A 253 -1.42 -22.19 -0.74
CA GLU A 253 -2.25 -21.84 0.42
C GLU A 253 -2.13 -20.36 0.78
N HIS A 254 -0.94 -19.77 0.55
CA HIS A 254 -0.67 -18.36 0.84
C HIS A 254 -0.90 -17.40 -0.34
N LEU A 255 -1.41 -17.87 -1.48
CA LEU A 255 -1.52 -17.09 -2.72
C LEU A 255 -2.53 -15.93 -2.64
N ASP A 256 -3.51 -16.07 -1.73
CA ASP A 256 -4.53 -15.07 -1.39
C ASP A 256 -4.34 -14.46 0.01
N ALA A 257 -3.36 -14.97 0.78
CA ALA A 257 -3.02 -14.42 2.08
C ALA A 257 -2.44 -13.00 1.93
N PRO A 258 -2.60 -12.13 2.94
CA PRO A 258 -1.88 -10.87 2.98
C PRO A 258 -0.38 -11.14 2.81
N ILE A 259 0.28 -10.42 1.89
CA ILE A 259 1.72 -10.56 1.70
C ILE A 259 2.40 -10.07 2.97
N GLU A 260 2.80 -10.99 3.84
CA GLU A 260 3.84 -10.71 4.82
C GLU A 260 5.15 -10.61 4.05
N LEU A 261 5.74 -9.42 4.03
CA LEU A 261 7.08 -9.21 3.49
C LEU A 261 8.09 -9.97 4.36
N ARG A 262 8.27 -11.26 4.09
CA ARG A 262 9.38 -12.04 4.62
C ARG A 262 10.64 -11.58 3.90
N THR A 263 11.41 -10.72 4.56
CA THR A 263 12.76 -10.39 4.11
C THR A 263 13.60 -11.66 4.21
N LEU A 264 13.77 -12.35 3.09
CA LEU A 264 14.74 -13.43 2.98
C LEU A 264 16.14 -12.82 3.18
N ASN A 265 16.72 -13.01 4.36
CA ASN A 265 18.11 -12.65 4.66
C ASN A 265 19.05 -13.62 3.94
N MET A 266 19.15 -13.47 2.62
CA MET A 266 20.13 -14.18 1.81
C MET A 266 21.27 -13.22 1.45
N SER A 267 22.51 -13.66 1.68
CA SER A 267 23.73 -12.88 1.44
C SER A 267 23.92 -12.54 -0.04
N SER A 268 23.78 -13.53 -0.92
CA SER A 268 23.70 -13.32 -2.37
C SER A 268 22.88 -14.40 -3.09
N GLN A 269 22.10 -14.01 -4.10
CA GLN A 269 21.32 -14.95 -4.92
C GLN A 269 21.09 -14.44 -6.34
N VAL A 270 21.38 -15.26 -7.36
CA VAL A 270 21.07 -14.96 -8.75
C VAL A 270 19.58 -15.15 -9.06
N ILE A 271 19.01 -14.30 -9.93
CA ILE A 271 17.59 -14.33 -10.27
C ILE A 271 17.42 -14.30 -11.79
N GLY A 272 16.53 -15.17 -12.29
CA GLY A 272 16.16 -15.27 -13.71
C GLY A 272 16.51 -16.63 -14.31
N CYS A 273 16.13 -16.82 -15.58
CA CYS A 273 16.53 -18.01 -16.33
C CYS A 273 18.02 -17.89 -16.68
N GLY A 274 18.81 -18.89 -16.29
CA GLY A 274 20.24 -18.93 -16.57
C GLY A 274 20.51 -19.36 -18.01
N GLU A 275 21.40 -18.65 -18.70
CA GLU A 275 21.82 -18.99 -20.07
C GLU A 275 23.26 -19.51 -20.05
N ARG A 276 23.49 -20.68 -20.63
CA ARG A 276 24.84 -21.25 -20.74
C ARG A 276 25.66 -20.44 -21.75
N LEU A 277 26.84 -20.01 -21.35
CA LEU A 277 27.66 -19.10 -22.15
C LEU A 277 29.10 -19.61 -22.27
N THR A 278 29.61 -19.60 -23.52
CA THR A 278 31.04 -19.78 -23.80
C THR A 278 31.74 -18.45 -23.61
N LEU A 279 32.72 -18.40 -22.71
CA LEU A 279 33.44 -17.15 -22.41
C LEU A 279 34.53 -16.86 -23.45
N PRO A 280 34.70 -15.59 -23.87
CA PRO A 280 35.87 -15.17 -24.65
C PRO A 280 37.18 -15.40 -23.88
N LYS A 281 38.28 -15.63 -24.60
CA LYS A 281 39.61 -15.86 -24.00
C LYS A 281 40.03 -14.72 -23.06
N ASP A 282 39.85 -13.48 -23.50
CA ASP A 282 40.17 -12.29 -22.70
C ASP A 282 39.42 -12.24 -21.36
N SER A 283 38.19 -12.77 -21.31
CA SER A 283 37.42 -12.87 -20.06
C SER A 283 37.92 -14.00 -19.17
N ILE A 284 38.38 -15.11 -19.75
CA ILE A 284 38.93 -16.25 -19.01
C ILE A 284 40.21 -15.83 -18.29
N ASP A 285 41.13 -15.16 -18.98
CA ASP A 285 42.42 -14.74 -18.40
C ASP A 285 42.23 -13.85 -17.15
N ILE A 286 41.27 -12.92 -17.20
CA ILE A 286 40.97 -12.02 -16.08
C ILE A 286 40.28 -12.76 -14.93
N ILE A 287 39.42 -13.74 -15.23
CA ILE A 287 38.77 -14.58 -14.21
C ILE A 287 39.79 -15.51 -13.55
N GLU A 288 40.71 -16.11 -14.31
CA GLU A 288 41.79 -16.96 -13.77
C GLU A 288 42.70 -16.18 -12.83
N LEU A 289 43.03 -14.94 -13.20
CA LEU A 289 43.79 -14.02 -12.36
C LEU A 289 43.04 -13.70 -11.06
N PHE A 290 41.74 -13.39 -11.14
CA PHE A 290 40.90 -13.11 -9.97
C PHE A 290 40.75 -14.32 -9.03
N LEU A 291 40.56 -15.51 -9.59
CA LEU A 291 40.43 -16.76 -8.83
C LEU A 291 41.78 -17.31 -8.36
N ASN A 292 42.89 -16.73 -8.82
CA ASN A 292 44.26 -17.21 -8.63
C ASN A 292 44.40 -18.71 -8.97
N ARG A 293 43.77 -19.13 -10.06
CA ARG A 293 43.70 -20.53 -10.49
C ARG A 293 43.45 -20.64 -11.99
N SER A 294 44.22 -21.49 -12.67
CA SER A 294 43.98 -21.81 -14.08
C SER A 294 42.75 -22.70 -14.25
N MET A 295 41.90 -22.38 -15.21
CA MET A 295 40.65 -23.06 -15.53
C MET A 295 40.78 -23.78 -16.87
N THR A 296 40.92 -25.11 -16.82
CA THR A 296 41.01 -25.95 -18.03
C THR A 296 39.66 -26.13 -18.73
N PHE A 297 38.56 -26.13 -17.98
CA PHE A 297 37.20 -26.21 -18.51
C PHE A 297 36.28 -25.27 -17.72
N VAL A 298 35.62 -24.33 -18.39
CA VAL A 298 34.73 -23.35 -17.74
C VAL A 298 33.29 -23.64 -18.13
N ASN A 299 32.49 -24.08 -17.16
CA ASN A 299 31.03 -24.06 -17.28
C ASN A 299 30.53 -22.77 -16.64
N ALA A 300 30.10 -21.82 -17.49
CA ALA A 300 29.58 -20.52 -17.05
C ALA A 300 28.11 -20.38 -17.44
N ILE A 301 27.30 -19.98 -16.46
CA ILE A 301 25.88 -19.66 -16.67
C ILE A 301 25.68 -18.18 -16.37
N LYS A 302 25.19 -17.43 -17.36
CA LYS A 302 24.85 -16.01 -17.25
C LYS A 302 23.45 -15.86 -16.67
N TYR A 303 23.31 -14.94 -15.71
CA TYR A 303 22.03 -14.53 -15.13
C TYR A 303 21.77 -13.05 -15.38
N PRO A 304 20.50 -12.63 -15.55
CA PRO A 304 20.17 -11.23 -15.79
C PRO A 304 20.19 -10.38 -14.52
N ARG A 305 20.03 -10.99 -13.33
CA ARG A 305 19.85 -10.28 -12.06
C ARG A 305 20.52 -10.99 -10.90
N LEU A 306 20.80 -10.22 -9.85
CA LEU A 306 21.44 -10.66 -8.61
C LEU A 306 20.87 -9.87 -7.44
N VAL A 307 20.62 -10.54 -6.32
CA VAL A 307 20.35 -9.89 -5.04
C VAL A 307 21.60 -10.04 -4.16
N VAL A 308 22.04 -8.95 -3.55
CA VAL A 308 23.11 -8.93 -2.55
C VAL A 308 22.64 -8.10 -1.37
N ASN A 309 22.70 -8.65 -0.15
CA ASN A 309 22.30 -7.95 1.09
C ASN A 309 20.91 -7.27 0.96
N GLY A 310 19.93 -7.98 0.37
CA GLY A 310 18.57 -7.49 0.17
C GLY A 310 18.39 -6.42 -0.93
N LYS A 311 19.47 -6.00 -1.62
CA LYS A 311 19.41 -5.05 -2.73
C LYS A 311 19.47 -5.79 -4.07
N LEU A 312 18.59 -5.41 -5.00
CA LEU A 312 18.52 -6.00 -6.35
C LEU A 312 19.45 -5.26 -7.32
N PHE A 313 20.26 -6.01 -8.06
CA PHE A 313 21.15 -5.55 -9.12
C PHE A 313 20.80 -6.28 -10.44
N CYS A 314 21.12 -5.66 -11.57
CA CYS A 314 20.90 -6.25 -12.89
C CYS A 314 22.07 -5.99 -13.83
N THR A 315 22.15 -6.76 -14.90
CA THR A 315 23.09 -6.50 -15.99
C THR A 315 22.65 -5.29 -16.81
N ALA A 316 23.59 -4.61 -17.46
CA ALA A 316 23.33 -3.40 -18.25
C ALA A 316 22.36 -3.65 -19.41
N ASP A 317 22.50 -4.77 -20.12
CA ASP A 317 21.61 -5.21 -21.20
C ASP A 317 20.18 -5.44 -20.71
N TYR A 318 20.01 -6.00 -19.51
CA TYR A 318 18.71 -6.17 -18.88
C TYR A 318 18.08 -4.83 -18.50
N ALA A 319 18.87 -3.81 -18.15
CA ALA A 319 18.39 -2.51 -17.71
C ALA A 319 17.87 -1.63 -18.87
N GLU A 320 18.35 -1.81 -20.10
CA GLU A 320 18.05 -0.96 -21.27
C GLU A 320 16.55 -0.63 -21.49
N PRO A 321 15.61 -1.59 -21.43
CA PRO A 321 14.19 -1.29 -21.66
C PRO A 321 13.49 -0.61 -20.47
N PHE A 322 14.16 -0.46 -19.32
CA PHE A 322 13.56 0.05 -18.10
C PHE A 322 13.99 1.49 -17.79
N GLN A 323 13.09 2.28 -17.19
CA GLN A 323 13.43 3.62 -16.70
C GLN A 323 14.40 3.62 -15.51
N ARG A 324 14.58 2.47 -14.84
CA ARG A 324 15.43 2.31 -13.65
C ARG A 324 16.65 1.47 -14.00
N ASP A 325 17.83 2.06 -13.95
CA ASP A 325 19.10 1.37 -14.17
C ASP A 325 19.69 0.87 -12.83
N ASN A 326 19.64 -0.46 -12.60
CA ASN A 326 20.24 -1.10 -11.43
C ASN A 326 21.58 -1.80 -11.76
N SER A 327 22.23 -1.43 -12.88
CA SER A 327 23.52 -1.99 -13.28
C SER A 327 24.72 -1.25 -12.70
N CYS A 328 24.53 -0.06 -12.13
CA CYS A 328 25.59 0.77 -11.57
C CYS A 328 25.83 0.50 -10.08
N ILE A 329 27.05 0.08 -9.73
CA ILE A 329 27.45 -0.36 -8.39
C ILE A 329 28.63 0.44 -7.81
N ILE A 330 28.64 0.55 -6.49
CA ILE A 330 29.72 1.15 -5.71
C ILE A 330 30.43 0.03 -4.95
N THR A 331 31.76 0.01 -5.04
CA THR A 331 32.66 -0.76 -4.16
C THR A 331 33.47 0.21 -3.30
N GLU A 332 34.20 -0.29 -2.31
CA GLU A 332 35.10 0.56 -1.50
C GLU A 332 36.15 1.28 -2.36
N GLN A 333 36.60 0.64 -3.45
CA GLN A 333 37.73 1.11 -4.23
C GLN A 333 37.32 1.89 -5.49
N PHE A 334 36.21 1.53 -6.13
CA PHE A 334 35.81 2.10 -7.42
C PHE A 334 34.31 2.02 -7.70
N TYR A 335 33.87 2.74 -8.73
CA TYR A 335 32.53 2.63 -9.32
C TYR A 335 32.59 1.69 -10.53
N ALA A 336 31.57 0.85 -10.71
CA ALA A 336 31.51 -0.05 -11.86
C ALA A 336 30.09 -0.20 -12.40
N ARG A 337 30.00 -0.59 -13.67
CA ARG A 337 28.75 -1.00 -14.32
C ARG A 337 28.78 -2.49 -14.60
N ILE A 338 27.75 -3.21 -14.14
CA ILE A 338 27.60 -4.65 -14.32
C ILE A 338 27.25 -4.96 -15.77
N ILE A 339 28.08 -5.76 -16.42
CA ILE A 339 27.85 -6.26 -17.78
C ILE A 339 27.38 -7.71 -17.74
N MET A 340 27.98 -8.55 -16.89
CA MET A 340 27.59 -9.95 -16.76
C MET A 340 27.60 -10.40 -15.31
N ILE A 341 26.67 -11.28 -14.98
CA ILE A 341 26.60 -11.99 -13.70
C ILE A 341 26.72 -13.46 -14.04
N LEU A 342 27.79 -14.10 -13.59
CA LEU A 342 28.11 -15.48 -13.94
C LEU A 342 28.09 -16.36 -12.72
N ARG A 343 27.59 -17.58 -12.88
CA ARG A 343 27.81 -18.68 -11.95
C ARG A 343 28.78 -19.67 -12.62
N ILE A 344 29.95 -19.85 -12.02
CA ILE A 344 31.06 -20.65 -12.54
C ILE A 344 31.31 -21.84 -11.62
N SER A 345 31.48 -23.04 -12.19
CA SER A 345 31.93 -24.23 -11.46
C SER A 345 33.36 -24.61 -11.90
N SER A 346 34.33 -24.60 -10.97
CA SER A 346 35.76 -24.81 -11.26
C SER A 346 36.26 -26.25 -11.14
N ILE A 347 35.38 -27.21 -10.87
CA ILE A 347 35.71 -28.64 -10.82
C ILE A 347 34.80 -29.36 -11.80
N CYS A 348 35.41 -29.94 -12.83
CA CYS A 348 34.74 -30.82 -13.78
C CYS A 348 35.48 -32.17 -13.76
N THR A 349 34.83 -33.24 -13.29
CA THR A 349 35.35 -34.61 -13.39
C THR A 349 34.89 -35.21 -14.71
N CYS A 350 35.56 -34.87 -15.82
CA CYS A 350 35.25 -35.42 -17.14
C CYS A 350 35.88 -36.82 -17.28
N THR A 351 35.10 -37.86 -17.58
CA THR A 351 35.61 -39.21 -17.86
C THR A 351 35.83 -39.53 -19.34
N PHE A 352 35.63 -38.58 -20.27
CA PHE A 352 35.86 -38.82 -21.70
C PHE A 352 36.49 -37.60 -22.41
N PRO A 353 37.73 -37.70 -22.91
CA PRO A 353 38.30 -36.71 -23.82
C PRO A 353 37.86 -37.05 -25.26
N SER A 354 36.93 -36.29 -25.82
CA SER A 354 36.73 -36.25 -27.28
C SER A 354 37.44 -35.02 -27.85
N ASN A 355 38.13 -35.21 -28.97
CA ASN A 355 39.13 -34.33 -29.60
C ASN A 355 38.62 -32.99 -30.17
N GLU A 356 37.61 -32.37 -29.57
CA GLU A 356 37.25 -30.98 -29.83
C GLU A 356 36.96 -30.34 -28.47
N ASN A 357 37.45 -29.11 -28.25
CA ASN A 357 37.51 -28.38 -26.97
C ASN A 357 36.16 -28.10 -26.25
N ASN A 358 35.10 -28.87 -26.50
CA ASN A 358 33.79 -28.69 -25.90
C ASN A 358 33.43 -29.89 -25.00
N CYS A 359 33.51 -29.69 -23.69
CA CYS A 359 32.95 -30.62 -22.72
C CYS A 359 31.43 -30.42 -22.65
N PHE A 360 30.64 -31.34 -23.23
CA PHE A 360 29.19 -31.37 -23.09
C PHE A 360 28.79 -32.17 -21.86
N LEU A 361 28.75 -31.53 -20.68
CA LEU A 361 28.13 -32.11 -19.49
C LEU A 361 26.79 -31.44 -19.14
N THR A 362 25.85 -32.29 -18.72
CA THR A 362 24.45 -32.04 -18.32
C THR A 362 24.29 -31.76 -16.83
N CYS A 363 25.37 -31.57 -16.08
CA CYS A 363 25.29 -31.36 -14.63
C CYS A 363 24.84 -29.94 -14.29
N GLU A 364 23.75 -29.81 -13.54
CA GLU A 364 23.39 -28.57 -12.85
C GLU A 364 24.50 -28.20 -11.84
N PRO A 365 24.81 -26.90 -11.67
CA PRO A 365 25.89 -26.47 -10.78
C PRO A 365 25.60 -26.89 -9.31
N SER A 366 26.44 -27.77 -8.76
CA SER A 366 26.44 -28.16 -7.34
C SER A 366 27.06 -27.08 -6.43
N ASP A 367 27.09 -27.33 -5.11
CA ASP A 367 27.56 -26.44 -4.02
C ASP A 367 28.94 -25.78 -4.21
N ASN A 368 29.76 -26.23 -5.17
CA ASN A 368 31.08 -25.66 -5.47
C ASN A 368 31.07 -24.57 -6.56
N SER A 369 29.89 -24.12 -7.00
CA SER A 369 29.77 -23.01 -7.94
C SER A 369 29.93 -21.65 -7.24
N ARG A 370 30.72 -20.75 -7.82
CA ARG A 370 30.86 -19.36 -7.35
C ARG A 370 30.13 -18.39 -8.26
N THR A 371 29.49 -17.38 -7.67
CA THR A 371 28.94 -16.26 -8.42
C THR A 371 29.97 -15.15 -8.52
N ILE A 372 30.23 -14.68 -9.72
CA ILE A 372 31.12 -13.54 -9.98
C ILE A 372 30.41 -12.51 -10.85
N ILE A 373 30.88 -11.28 -10.78
CA ILE A 373 30.37 -10.16 -11.56
C ILE A 373 31.49 -9.66 -12.48
N LEU A 374 31.16 -9.46 -13.75
CA LEU A 374 32.03 -8.82 -14.73
C LEU A 374 31.45 -7.45 -15.05
N GLY A 375 32.30 -6.43 -15.03
CA GLY A 375 31.87 -5.07 -15.25
C GLY A 375 32.96 -4.18 -15.83
N TYR A 376 32.56 -2.97 -16.19
CA TYR A 376 33.50 -1.89 -16.52
C TYR A 376 33.67 -0.97 -15.33
N LYS A 377 34.91 -0.79 -14.91
CA LYS A 377 35.33 0.16 -13.88
C LYS A 377 35.44 1.55 -14.48
N TYR A 378 34.97 2.54 -13.73
CA TYR A 378 35.12 3.95 -14.08
C TYR A 378 36.32 4.58 -13.35
N ARG A 379 37.15 5.34 -14.08
CA ARG A 379 38.19 6.18 -13.47
C ARG A 379 37.56 7.42 -12.83
N ARG A 380 38.06 7.79 -11.65
CA ARG A 380 37.65 8.99 -10.91
C ARG A 380 38.57 10.16 -11.24
N SER A 381 38.00 11.29 -11.65
CA SER A 381 38.68 12.58 -11.64
C SER A 381 38.10 13.49 -10.56
N LYS A 382 38.97 14.26 -9.89
CA LYS A 382 38.52 15.23 -8.88
C LYS A 382 37.83 16.40 -9.56
N LEU A 383 36.63 16.73 -9.11
CA LEU A 383 35.96 17.98 -9.47
C LEU A 383 36.57 19.14 -8.66
N PRO A 384 36.56 20.37 -9.18
CA PRO A 384 36.86 21.56 -8.39
C PRO A 384 35.83 21.70 -7.27
N SER A 385 36.28 21.93 -6.03
CA SER A 385 35.38 22.10 -4.88
C SER A 385 34.36 23.22 -5.12
N VAL A 386 33.09 22.94 -4.83
CA VAL A 386 31.96 23.87 -4.97
C VAL A 386 31.27 23.94 -3.63
N HIS A 387 31.56 25.01 -2.89
CA HIS A 387 30.91 25.28 -1.62
C HIS A 387 29.55 25.95 -1.84
N ASP A 388 28.51 25.38 -1.22
CA ASP A 388 27.22 26.05 -1.08
C ASP A 388 27.27 27.01 0.13
N SER A 389 27.06 28.29 -0.13
CA SER A 389 27.11 29.34 0.89
C SER A 389 25.97 29.27 1.91
N LEU A 390 24.89 28.54 1.62
CA LEU A 390 23.75 28.36 2.52
C LEU A 390 23.92 27.20 3.50
N THR A 391 24.61 26.14 3.09
CA THR A 391 24.76 24.90 3.90
C THR A 391 26.18 24.70 4.44
N ASP A 392 27.15 25.50 3.99
CA ASP A 392 28.58 25.35 4.29
C ASP A 392 29.11 23.94 3.96
N THR A 393 28.53 23.30 2.94
CA THR A 393 28.92 21.98 2.47
C THR A 393 29.56 22.04 1.10
N ASP A 394 30.60 21.21 0.89
CA ASP A 394 31.18 21.02 -0.43
C ASP A 394 30.29 20.05 -1.22
N LEU A 395 29.54 20.58 -2.18
CA LEU A 395 28.62 19.81 -3.01
C LEU A 395 29.35 18.75 -3.86
N THR A 396 30.65 18.92 -4.10
CA THR A 396 31.45 17.93 -4.82
C THR A 396 31.77 16.68 -4.02
N SER A 397 31.53 16.69 -2.70
CA SER A 397 31.61 15.47 -1.88
C SER A 397 30.53 14.44 -2.23
N PHE A 398 29.41 14.88 -2.83
CA PHE A 398 28.28 14.03 -3.20
C PHE A 398 28.26 13.61 -4.68
N ILE A 399 29.21 14.11 -5.49
CA ILE A 399 29.23 13.92 -6.95
C ILE A 399 30.63 13.53 -7.39
N SER A 400 30.75 12.42 -8.12
CA SER A 400 32.02 11.98 -8.71
C SER A 400 32.01 12.15 -10.23
N LYS A 401 33.04 12.77 -10.80
CA LYS A 401 33.21 12.77 -12.26
C LYS A 401 33.75 11.42 -12.74
N LEU A 402 33.08 10.85 -13.73
CA LEU A 402 33.47 9.62 -14.40
C LEU A 402 34.15 9.97 -15.72
N ASP A 403 35.36 9.46 -15.93
CA ASP A 403 36.04 9.56 -17.22
C ASP A 403 35.72 8.32 -18.06
N ASP A 404 34.96 8.49 -19.14
CA ASP A 404 34.49 7.41 -20.03
C ASP A 404 35.51 7.01 -21.13
N VAL A 405 36.69 7.62 -21.14
CA VAL A 405 37.66 7.53 -22.25
C VAL A 405 38.40 6.18 -22.29
N GLU A 406 38.56 5.49 -21.15
CA GLU A 406 39.12 4.13 -21.07
C GLU A 406 38.36 3.32 -20.02
N LYS A 407 37.54 2.35 -20.46
CA LYS A 407 36.82 1.43 -19.56
C LYS A 407 37.70 0.23 -19.22
N GLU A 408 38.16 0.14 -17.98
CA GLU A 408 38.93 -1.00 -17.48
C GLU A 408 37.96 -2.15 -17.15
N PHE A 409 38.20 -3.35 -17.70
CA PHE A 409 37.37 -4.52 -17.43
C PHE A 409 37.77 -5.15 -16.09
N VAL A 410 36.79 -5.44 -15.23
CA VAL A 410 37.02 -5.90 -13.85
C VAL A 410 36.13 -7.08 -13.49
N VAL A 411 36.66 -7.98 -12.66
CA VAL A 411 35.95 -9.08 -12.01
C VAL A 411 35.82 -8.76 -10.52
N LEU A 412 34.64 -9.00 -9.95
CA LEU A 412 34.33 -8.71 -8.55
C LEU A 412 33.46 -9.81 -7.93
N ASP A 413 33.67 -10.05 -6.63
CA ASP A 413 32.76 -10.83 -5.80
C ASP A 413 31.50 -10.01 -5.49
N PRO A 414 30.29 -10.59 -5.57
CA PRO A 414 29.05 -9.94 -5.15
C PRO A 414 29.14 -9.21 -3.79
N MET A 415 29.89 -9.75 -2.83
CA MET A 415 30.00 -9.20 -1.49
C MET A 415 30.81 -7.90 -1.41
N GLU A 416 31.55 -7.53 -2.46
CA GLU A 416 32.28 -6.26 -2.55
C GLU A 416 31.34 -5.06 -2.84
N ILE A 417 30.07 -5.32 -3.15
CA ILE A 417 29.09 -4.27 -3.44
C ILE A 417 28.58 -3.64 -2.14
N ILE A 418 28.92 -2.36 -1.94
CA ILE A 418 28.45 -1.58 -0.79
C ILE A 418 27.20 -0.75 -1.12
N GLY A 419 27.00 -0.39 -2.39
CA GLY A 419 25.92 0.52 -2.77
C GLY A 419 25.66 0.64 -4.27
N LYS A 420 24.83 1.61 -4.62
CA LYS A 420 24.43 1.95 -5.99
C LYS A 420 24.70 3.42 -6.25
N PHE A 421 24.90 3.76 -7.51
CA PHE A 421 24.97 5.16 -7.93
C PHE A 421 24.12 5.39 -9.17
N LEU A 422 23.70 6.63 -9.36
CA LEU A 422 23.03 7.09 -10.57
C LEU A 422 24.04 7.80 -11.47
N THR A 423 23.95 7.58 -12.78
CA THR A 423 24.80 8.23 -13.77
C THR A 423 24.02 9.32 -14.50
N ILE A 424 24.56 10.54 -14.54
CA ILE A 424 24.04 11.65 -15.33
C ILE A 424 25.08 11.98 -16.41
N SER A 425 24.73 11.76 -17.66
CA SER A 425 25.58 12.08 -18.81
C SER A 425 25.08 13.34 -19.52
N SER A 426 25.94 14.33 -19.67
CA SER A 426 25.80 15.47 -20.59
C SER A 426 26.84 15.33 -21.70
N SER A 427 26.69 16.05 -22.82
CA SER A 427 27.40 15.85 -24.10
C SER A 427 28.92 15.68 -24.04
N ASN A 428 29.60 16.09 -22.96
CA ASN A 428 31.04 15.89 -22.73
C ASN A 428 31.42 15.42 -21.31
N VAL A 429 30.46 15.14 -20.41
CA VAL A 429 30.75 14.81 -18.98
C VAL A 429 29.74 13.80 -18.42
N SER A 430 30.25 12.72 -17.82
CA SER A 430 29.47 11.75 -17.04
C SER A 430 29.72 11.97 -15.54
N LEU A 431 28.65 12.09 -14.76
CA LEU A 431 28.70 12.27 -13.30
C LEU A 431 28.02 11.08 -12.61
N ALA A 432 28.60 10.62 -11.50
CA ALA A 432 28.03 9.61 -10.61
C ALA A 432 27.55 10.26 -9.31
N ILE A 433 26.33 9.92 -8.90
CA ILE A 433 25.73 10.34 -7.63
C ILE A 433 25.44 9.08 -6.82
N PRO A 434 26.11 8.83 -5.68
CA PRO A 434 25.80 7.72 -4.79
C PRO A 434 24.36 7.79 -4.31
N ILE A 435 23.66 6.64 -4.32
CA ILE A 435 22.33 6.52 -3.76
C ILE A 435 22.50 6.12 -2.28
N THR A 436 22.54 7.12 -1.40
CA THR A 436 22.43 6.93 0.04
C THR A 436 20.94 6.72 0.39
N GLY A 437 20.60 5.59 1.04
CA GLY A 437 19.26 5.42 1.62
C GLY A 437 19.19 6.21 2.94
N CYS A 438 18.11 6.89 3.34
CA CYS A 438 16.74 6.93 2.84
C CYS A 438 16.36 8.38 2.50
N LEU A 439 15.71 8.61 1.36
CA LEU A 439 14.75 9.71 1.29
C LEU A 439 13.53 9.25 2.09
N GLU A 440 13.53 9.55 3.39
CA GLU A 440 12.27 9.64 4.15
C GLU A 440 11.45 10.73 3.46
N PHE A 441 10.47 10.31 2.66
CA PHE A 441 9.39 11.20 2.29
C PHE A 441 8.51 11.31 3.53
N ASP A 442 8.65 12.43 4.25
CA ASP A 442 7.66 12.90 5.24
C ASP A 442 6.28 13.09 4.59
#